data_AF-A0A2H0SFG1-F1
#
_entry.id   AF-A0A2H0SFG1-F1
#
_cell.length_a   1.000
_cell.length_b   1.000
_cell.length_c   1.000
_cell.angle_alpha   90.00
_cell.angle_beta   90.00
_cell.angle_gamma   90.00
#
_symmetry.space_group_name_H-M   'P 1'
#
loop_
_entity.id
_entity.type
_entity.pdbx_description
1 polymer ?
#
loop_
_entity_poly.entity_id
_entity_poly.type
_entity_poly.pdbx_seq_one_letter_code
_entity_poly.pdbx_strand_id
1 'polypeptide(L)'
;MNQNNVDSNVVVKKDKMAVLSFWLGVISIFFGVSIGMIPLVAIILGAVGINNTKNEGAGRWMAIVGLILGVIFLLSNAYTNNHLGFRNSDTKETTPKLQETTNLVARLTEMKRISDEEFEISAEITNVSDKPIRAFKGTVYVDSIFDEFVTGITAVRTDPLQPGGKMVVSEKMSNFHSSDYRLDGYEDLVEAGSIENLKIKILIEEIVF
;
A
#
# COMPACT_ATOMS: atom_id res chain seq x y z
N MET A 1 -21.87 -67.87 -31.84
CA MET A 1 -20.61 -67.38 -31.24
C MET A 1 -20.69 -65.85 -31.24
N ASN A 2 -20.86 -65.23 -30.08
CA ASN A 2 -20.91 -63.77 -29.94
C ASN A 2 -19.71 -63.39 -29.07
N GLN A 3 -18.68 -62.78 -29.67
CA GLN A 3 -17.50 -62.35 -28.93
C GLN A 3 -17.79 -61.02 -28.25
N ASN A 4 -17.51 -61.01 -26.95
CA ASN A 4 -17.79 -59.94 -26.01
C ASN A 4 -17.04 -58.65 -26.39
N ASN A 5 -17.80 -57.56 -26.48
CA ASN A 5 -17.29 -56.21 -26.51
C ASN A 5 -16.77 -55.89 -25.10
N VAL A 6 -15.49 -56.16 -24.84
CA VAL A 6 -14.83 -55.74 -23.60
C VAL A 6 -14.46 -54.27 -23.78
N ASP A 7 -15.38 -53.39 -23.45
CA ASP A 7 -15.08 -51.98 -23.21
C ASP A 7 -14.13 -51.91 -22.01
N SER A 8 -12.82 -51.95 -22.29
CA SER A 8 -11.82 -51.63 -21.29
C SER A 8 -12.02 -50.15 -20.92
N ASN A 9 -12.74 -49.91 -19.82
CA ASN A 9 -12.72 -48.64 -19.10
C ASN A 9 -11.29 -48.37 -18.65
N VAL A 10 -10.47 -47.82 -19.54
CA VAL A 10 -9.12 -47.37 -19.22
C VAL A 10 -9.30 -46.13 -18.35
N VAL A 11 -9.22 -46.33 -17.02
CA VAL A 11 -9.23 -45.23 -16.07
C VAL A 11 -7.94 -44.44 -16.27
N VAL A 12 -8.02 -43.36 -17.04
CA VAL A 12 -6.89 -42.46 -17.27
C VAL A 12 -6.57 -41.76 -15.95
N LYS A 13 -5.43 -42.13 -15.36
CA LYS A 13 -4.96 -41.56 -14.09
C LYS A 13 -4.59 -40.09 -14.30
N LYS A 14 -5.16 -39.20 -13.48
CA LYS A 14 -4.84 -37.77 -13.49
C LYS A 14 -3.39 -37.55 -13.09
N ASP A 15 -2.72 -36.64 -13.79
CA ASP A 15 -1.35 -36.26 -13.46
C ASP A 15 -1.31 -35.47 -12.14
N LYS A 16 -0.36 -35.83 -11.27
CA LYS A 16 -0.24 -35.21 -9.94
C LYS A 16 0.18 -33.74 -10.02
N MET A 17 1.00 -33.36 -11.00
CA MET A 17 1.44 -31.97 -11.17
C MET A 17 0.30 -31.10 -11.71
N ALA A 18 -0.54 -31.64 -12.59
CA ALA A 18 -1.75 -30.96 -13.06
C ALA A 18 -2.74 -30.67 -11.92
N VAL A 19 -2.96 -31.64 -11.02
CA VAL A 19 -3.83 -31.46 -9.85
C VAL A 19 -3.22 -30.48 -8.85
N LEU A 20 -1.90 -30.57 -8.61
CA LEU A 20 -1.20 -29.68 -7.68
C LEU A 20 -1.18 -28.23 -8.17
N SER A 21 -0.95 -28.01 -9.47
CA SER A 21 -1.04 -26.68 -10.10
C SER A 21 -2.42 -26.06 -9.92
N PHE A 22 -3.49 -26.84 -10.10
CA PHE A 22 -4.86 -26.37 -9.89
C PHE A 22 -5.09 -25.92 -8.45
N TRP A 23 -4.74 -26.75 -7.47
CA TRP A 23 -4.91 -26.38 -6.05
C TRP A 23 -4.05 -25.19 -5.64
N LEU A 24 -2.82 -25.10 -6.13
CA LEU A 24 -1.97 -23.93 -5.88
C LEU A 24 -2.53 -22.66 -6.53
N GLY A 25 -3.12 -22.77 -7.72
CA GLY A 25 -3.85 -21.68 -8.36
C GLY A 25 -5.04 -21.20 -7.52
N VAL A 26 -5.81 -22.14 -6.93
CA VAL A 26 -6.93 -21.80 -6.03
C VAL A 26 -6.43 -21.20 -4.72
N ILE A 27 -5.38 -21.76 -4.10
CA ILE A 27 -4.79 -21.24 -2.86
C ILE A 27 -4.21 -19.84 -3.08
N SER A 28 -3.70 -19.55 -4.28
CA SER A 28 -3.22 -18.21 -4.66
C SER A 28 -4.34 -17.16 -4.61
N ILE A 29 -5.61 -17.53 -4.69
CA ILE A 29 -6.73 -16.59 -4.51
C ILE A 29 -6.75 -16.04 -3.08
N PHE A 30 -6.47 -16.90 -2.09
CA PHE A 30 -6.56 -16.56 -0.67
C PHE A 30 -5.24 -16.02 -0.11
N PHE A 31 -4.09 -16.44 -0.67
CA PHE A 31 -2.76 -16.14 -0.13
C PHE A 31 -1.80 -15.47 -1.13
N GLY A 32 -2.21 -15.26 -2.39
CA GLY A 32 -1.33 -14.80 -3.47
C GLY A 32 -0.83 -13.37 -3.32
N VAL A 33 -1.45 -12.57 -2.45
CA VAL A 33 -1.04 -11.17 -2.17
C VAL A 33 0.09 -11.12 -1.14
N SER A 34 0.15 -12.05 -0.19
CA SER A 34 1.13 -12.03 0.91
C SER A 34 2.37 -12.90 0.63
N ILE A 35 2.26 -13.92 -0.22
CA ILE A 35 3.35 -14.86 -0.53
C ILE A 35 3.48 -15.01 -2.06
N GLY A 36 4.23 -14.11 -2.69
CA GLY A 36 4.44 -14.07 -4.15
C GLY A 36 5.12 -15.32 -4.75
N MET A 37 5.60 -16.24 -3.92
CA MET A 37 6.15 -17.52 -4.35
C MET A 37 5.08 -18.52 -4.79
N ILE A 38 3.87 -18.46 -4.23
CA ILE A 38 2.80 -19.45 -4.50
C ILE A 38 2.32 -19.38 -5.96
N PRO A 39 2.03 -18.20 -6.55
CA PRO A 39 1.65 -18.09 -7.96
C PRO A 39 2.74 -18.59 -8.93
N LEU A 40 4.02 -18.36 -8.61
CA LEU A 40 5.15 -18.84 -9.43
C LEU A 40 5.22 -20.36 -9.47
N VAL A 41 5.05 -21.02 -8.32
CA VAL A 41 5.05 -22.49 -8.25
C VAL A 41 3.84 -23.08 -8.99
N ALA A 42 2.68 -22.42 -8.95
CA ALA A 42 1.49 -22.84 -9.70
C ALA A 42 1.72 -22.81 -11.23
N ILE A 43 2.43 -21.79 -11.74
CA ILE A 43 2.79 -21.65 -13.17
C ILE A 43 3.77 -22.74 -13.59
N ILE A 44 4.85 -22.95 -12.82
CA ILE A 44 5.87 -23.96 -13.14
C ILE A 44 5.23 -25.35 -13.21
N LEU A 45 4.43 -25.70 -12.20
CA LEU A 45 3.74 -26.99 -12.15
C LEU A 45 2.64 -27.11 -13.21
N GLY A 46 1.99 -26.01 -13.58
CA GLY A 46 1.00 -25.98 -14.66
C GLY A 46 1.64 -26.27 -16.01
N ALA A 47 2.79 -25.65 -16.31
CA ALA A 47 3.54 -25.89 -17.54
C ALA A 47 4.04 -27.35 -17.64
N VAL A 48 4.58 -27.88 -16.53
CA VAL A 48 5.00 -29.30 -16.45
C VAL A 48 3.80 -30.24 -16.57
N GLY A 49 2.68 -29.91 -15.90
CA GLY A 49 1.44 -30.68 -15.96
C GLY A 49 0.83 -30.73 -17.36
N ILE A 50 0.88 -29.64 -18.13
CA ILE A 50 0.44 -29.62 -19.54
C ILE A 50 1.32 -30.55 -20.40
N ASN A 51 2.64 -30.55 -20.20
CA ASN A 51 3.54 -31.41 -20.95
C ASN A 51 3.35 -32.91 -20.63
N ASN A 52 2.97 -33.23 -19.37
CA ASN A 52 2.72 -34.60 -18.93
C ASN A 52 1.33 -35.12 -19.29
N THR A 53 0.36 -34.23 -19.50
CA THR A 53 -1.04 -34.57 -19.81
C THR A 53 -1.30 -34.60 -21.32
N LYS A 54 -0.55 -35.45 -22.05
CA LYS A 54 -0.71 -35.59 -23.51
C LYS A 54 -1.99 -36.31 -23.94
N ASN A 55 -2.57 -37.14 -23.06
CA ASN A 55 -3.78 -37.91 -23.33
C ASN A 55 -5.04 -37.14 -22.88
N GLU A 56 -6.13 -37.26 -23.66
CA GLU A 56 -7.43 -36.75 -23.26
C GLU A 56 -7.90 -37.40 -21.95
N GLY A 57 -8.46 -36.60 -21.03
CA GLY A 57 -8.89 -37.06 -19.71
C GLY A 57 -7.81 -37.07 -18.60
N ALA A 58 -6.52 -36.86 -18.92
CA ALA A 58 -5.42 -36.90 -17.93
C ALA A 58 -5.35 -35.70 -16.96
N GLY A 59 -6.36 -34.82 -16.97
CA GLY A 59 -6.38 -33.61 -16.13
C GLY A 59 -5.73 -32.38 -16.77
N ARG A 60 -5.56 -32.37 -18.10
CA ARG A 60 -4.98 -31.24 -18.84
C ARG A 60 -5.68 -29.90 -18.56
N TRP A 61 -7.00 -29.91 -18.42
CA TRP A 61 -7.77 -28.72 -18.07
C TRP A 61 -7.40 -28.17 -16.69
N MET A 62 -7.04 -29.03 -15.72
CA MET A 62 -6.63 -28.61 -14.38
C MET A 62 -5.29 -27.87 -14.43
N ALA A 63 -4.35 -28.37 -15.23
CA ALA A 63 -3.07 -27.70 -15.45
C ALA A 63 -3.24 -26.34 -16.16
N ILE A 64 -4.14 -26.26 -17.14
CA ILE A 64 -4.46 -24.99 -17.83
C ILE A 64 -5.08 -23.99 -16.85
N VAL A 65 -6.07 -24.41 -16.06
CA VAL A 65 -6.73 -23.53 -15.07
C VAL A 65 -5.74 -23.08 -14.00
N GLY A 66 -4.93 -23.99 -13.44
CA GLY A 66 -3.89 -23.65 -12.46
C GLY A 66 -2.86 -22.66 -13.00
N LEU A 67 -2.46 -22.82 -14.27
CA LEU A 67 -1.55 -21.88 -14.94
C LEU A 67 -2.18 -20.51 -15.16
N ILE A 68 -3.43 -20.45 -15.64
CA ILE A 68 -4.15 -19.17 -15.82
C ILE A 68 -4.30 -18.44 -14.48
N LEU A 69 -4.73 -19.14 -13.43
CA LEU A 69 -4.85 -18.57 -12.09
C LEU A 69 -3.49 -18.09 -11.59
N GLY A 70 -2.44 -18.91 -11.71
CA GLY A 70 -1.08 -18.52 -11.33
C GLY A 70 -0.60 -17.24 -12.04
N VAL A 71 -0.86 -17.10 -13.35
CA VAL A 71 -0.49 -15.89 -14.11
C VAL A 71 -1.29 -14.67 -13.64
N ILE A 72 -2.60 -14.79 -13.47
CA ILE A 72 -3.45 -13.68 -13.02
C ILE A 72 -3.00 -13.19 -11.63
N PHE A 73 -2.76 -14.12 -10.70
CA PHE A 73 -2.34 -13.76 -9.35
C PHE A 73 -0.89 -13.28 -9.28
N LEU A 74 0.00 -13.77 -10.13
CA LEU A 74 1.35 -13.21 -10.26
C LEU A 74 1.30 -11.76 -10.76
N LEU A 75 0.45 -11.48 -11.77
CA LEU A 75 0.26 -10.13 -12.29
C LEU A 75 -0.40 -9.21 -11.25
N SER A 76 -1.42 -9.69 -10.55
CA SER A 76 -2.05 -8.96 -9.43
C SER A 76 -1.04 -8.66 -8.34
N ASN A 77 -0.26 -9.66 -7.89
CA ASN A 77 0.76 -9.49 -6.88
C ASN A 77 1.85 -8.50 -7.32
N ALA A 78 2.27 -8.55 -8.58
CA ALA A 78 3.29 -7.65 -9.10
C ALA A 78 2.74 -6.24 -9.41
N TYR A 79 1.42 -6.09 -9.60
CA TYR A 79 0.72 -4.80 -9.64
C TYR A 79 0.63 -4.20 -8.23
N THR A 80 0.15 -4.96 -7.25
CA THR A 80 0.01 -4.52 -5.85
C THR A 80 1.37 -4.17 -5.21
N ASN A 81 2.42 -4.94 -5.50
CA ASN A 81 3.78 -4.69 -5.00
C ASN A 81 4.61 -3.75 -5.88
N ASN A 82 3.98 -3.02 -6.81
CA ASN A 82 4.63 -2.02 -7.67
C ASN A 82 5.80 -2.53 -8.53
N HIS A 83 5.89 -3.84 -8.76
CA HIS A 83 6.92 -4.48 -9.60
C HIS A 83 6.62 -4.37 -11.11
N LEU A 84 5.35 -4.20 -11.51
CA LEU A 84 4.96 -4.16 -12.93
C LEU A 84 5.04 -2.80 -13.59
N GLY A 85 5.46 -1.74 -12.87
CA GLY A 85 5.90 -0.50 -13.50
C GLY A 85 4.97 0.03 -14.59
N PHE A 86 3.65 -0.11 -14.45
CA PHE A 86 2.69 0.73 -15.19
C PHE A 86 2.75 2.13 -14.59
N ARG A 87 3.93 2.74 -14.73
CA ARG A 87 4.18 4.15 -14.61
C ARG A 87 3.41 4.75 -15.77
N ASN A 88 2.25 5.32 -15.48
CA ASN A 88 1.54 6.21 -16.39
C ASN A 88 2.55 7.27 -16.84
N SER A 89 3.16 7.03 -17.98
CA SER A 89 4.25 7.83 -18.53
C SER A 89 3.62 8.95 -19.35
N ASP A 90 2.81 9.79 -18.70
CA ASP A 90 2.32 11.07 -19.24
C ASP A 90 1.79 12.01 -18.15
N THR A 91 2.29 11.87 -16.93
CA THR A 91 2.37 13.01 -16.02
C THR A 91 3.84 13.15 -15.69
N LYS A 92 4.46 14.26 -16.09
CA LYS A 92 5.62 14.77 -15.37
C LYS A 92 5.12 15.09 -13.96
N GLU A 93 5.02 14.07 -13.11
CA GLU A 93 5.17 14.28 -11.69
C GLU A 93 6.60 14.78 -11.52
N THR A 94 6.77 16.09 -11.61
CA THR A 94 7.58 16.78 -10.63
C THR A 94 7.02 16.33 -9.29
N THR A 95 7.52 15.21 -8.76
CA THR A 95 7.42 14.93 -7.33
C THR A 95 7.91 16.22 -6.69
N PRO A 96 7.06 17.02 -6.05
CA PRO A 96 7.53 18.25 -5.45
C PRO A 96 8.64 17.84 -4.51
N LYS A 97 9.86 18.38 -4.73
CA LYS A 97 10.97 18.12 -3.82
C LYS A 97 10.57 18.75 -2.51
N LEU A 98 9.97 17.94 -1.64
CA LEU A 98 9.68 18.27 -0.25
C LEU A 98 10.99 18.75 0.37
N GLN A 99 11.08 20.06 0.58
CA GLN A 99 12.23 20.71 1.17
C GLN A 99 11.79 21.31 2.48
N GLU A 100 12.61 21.10 3.52
CA GLU A 100 12.51 21.88 4.74
C GLU A 100 12.72 23.35 4.37
N THR A 101 11.82 24.20 4.83
CA THR A 101 11.88 25.64 4.59
C THR A 101 12.38 26.36 5.83
N THR A 102 13.18 27.40 5.64
CA THR A 102 13.57 28.32 6.72
C THR A 102 12.57 29.47 6.88
N ASN A 103 11.57 29.58 6.01
CA ASN A 103 10.63 30.71 5.96
C ASN A 103 9.34 30.47 6.75
N LEU A 104 9.01 29.21 7.00
CA LEU A 104 7.85 28.80 7.80
C LEU A 104 8.32 27.91 8.94
N VAL A 105 7.79 28.14 10.13
CA VAL A 105 8.01 27.29 11.30
C VAL A 105 6.67 26.75 11.76
N ALA A 106 6.58 25.43 11.92
CA ALA A 106 5.41 24.77 12.48
C ALA A 106 5.64 24.42 13.96
N ARG A 107 4.60 24.54 14.78
CA ARG A 107 4.57 24.14 16.19
C ARG A 107 3.28 23.44 16.51
N LEU A 108 3.35 22.34 17.25
CA LEU A 108 2.14 21.71 17.79
C LEU A 108 1.51 22.63 18.82
N THR A 109 0.20 22.81 18.72
CA THR A 109 -0.56 23.66 19.64
C THR A 109 -1.52 22.88 20.49
N GLU A 110 -2.12 21.82 19.95
CA GLU A 110 -3.11 21.03 20.65
C GLU A 110 -3.09 19.58 20.16
N MET A 111 -3.23 18.66 21.10
CA MET A 111 -3.56 17.26 20.84
C MET A 111 -4.73 16.93 21.75
N LYS A 112 -5.89 16.72 21.14
CA LYS A 112 -7.15 16.53 21.85
C LYS A 112 -7.70 15.16 21.56
N ARG A 113 -7.94 14.39 22.62
CA ARG A 113 -8.70 13.14 22.53
C ARG A 113 -10.16 13.46 22.24
N ILE A 114 -10.67 12.99 21.12
CA ILE A 114 -12.09 13.13 20.74
C ILE A 114 -12.88 11.93 21.25
N SER A 115 -12.32 10.72 21.12
CA SER A 115 -12.94 9.46 21.56
C SER A 115 -11.87 8.45 21.96
N ASP A 116 -12.28 7.21 22.26
CA ASP A 116 -11.35 6.13 22.58
C ASP A 116 -10.45 5.73 21.41
N GLU A 117 -10.82 6.06 20.18
CA GLU A 117 -10.10 5.70 18.94
C GLU A 117 -9.79 6.91 18.05
N GLU A 118 -10.06 8.13 18.54
CA GLU A 118 -9.89 9.35 17.77
C GLU A 118 -9.14 10.44 18.53
N PHE A 119 -8.16 11.02 17.83
CA PHE A 119 -7.43 12.19 18.27
C PHE A 119 -7.48 13.28 17.19
N GLU A 120 -7.51 14.52 17.63
CA GLU A 120 -7.29 15.69 16.78
C GLU A 120 -5.96 16.32 17.15
N ILE A 121 -5.10 16.50 16.15
CA ILE A 121 -3.80 17.14 16.30
C ILE A 121 -3.86 18.46 15.55
N SER A 122 -3.44 19.53 16.21
CA SER A 122 -3.39 20.88 15.66
C SER A 122 -1.97 21.41 15.69
N ALA A 123 -1.56 22.05 14.60
CA ALA A 123 -0.29 22.75 14.47
C ALA A 123 -0.50 24.20 14.00
N GLU A 124 0.27 25.12 14.58
CA GLU A 124 0.38 26.50 14.12
C GLU A 124 1.62 26.64 13.24
N ILE A 125 1.43 27.19 12.04
CA ILE A 125 2.46 27.55 11.09
C ILE A 125 2.63 29.07 11.13
N THR A 126 3.86 29.53 11.34
CA THR A 126 4.23 30.94 11.40
C THR A 126 5.14 31.31 10.24
N ASN A 127 4.85 32.42 9.55
CA ASN A 127 5.80 33.05 8.63
C ASN A 127 6.91 33.75 9.41
N VAL A 128 8.12 33.20 9.35
CA VAL A 128 9.32 33.76 10.00
C VAL A 128 10.23 34.50 9.02
N SER A 129 9.84 34.59 7.74
CA SER A 129 10.57 35.38 6.75
C SER A 129 10.33 36.88 6.92
N ASP A 130 11.18 37.68 6.29
CA ASP A 130 11.10 39.14 6.25
C ASP A 130 10.05 39.67 5.26
N LYS A 131 9.42 38.77 4.48
CA LYS A 131 8.49 39.10 3.39
C LYS A 131 7.15 38.39 3.52
N PRO A 132 6.08 38.95 2.94
CA PRO A 132 4.81 38.23 2.84
C PRO A 132 4.97 36.97 2.00
N ILE A 133 4.33 35.88 2.41
CA ILE A 133 4.17 34.66 1.60
C ILE A 133 2.77 34.73 0.99
N ARG A 134 2.67 34.91 -0.33
CA ARG A 134 1.38 35.07 -1.02
C ARG A 134 0.55 33.79 -1.02
N ALA A 135 1.21 32.65 -1.18
CA ALA A 135 0.58 31.34 -1.16
C ALA A 135 1.61 30.25 -0.81
N PHE A 136 1.17 29.15 -0.22
CA PHE A 136 1.99 27.97 -0.05
C PHE A 136 1.16 26.69 0.03
N LYS A 137 1.81 25.57 -0.32
CA LYS A 137 1.34 24.21 -0.13
C LYS A 137 2.46 23.39 0.49
N GLY A 138 2.14 22.66 1.55
CA GLY A 138 3.07 21.76 2.20
C GLY A 138 2.38 20.83 3.19
N THR A 139 3.20 20.05 3.89
CA THR A 139 2.74 19.10 4.88
C THR A 139 3.53 19.29 6.16
N VAL A 140 2.80 19.38 7.28
CA VAL A 140 3.37 19.39 8.63
C VAL A 140 3.47 17.94 9.08
N TYR A 141 4.69 17.44 9.20
CA TYR A 141 5.01 16.12 9.69
C TYR A 141 5.13 16.16 11.20
N VAL A 142 4.48 15.21 11.85
CA VAL A 142 4.57 14.94 13.27
C VAL A 142 5.21 13.57 13.41
N ASP A 143 6.37 13.54 14.04
CA ASP A 143 7.14 12.33 14.32
C ASP A 143 7.16 12.10 15.84
N SER A 144 7.32 10.86 16.28
CA SER A 144 7.58 10.56 17.70
C SER A 144 9.03 10.93 18.06
N ILE A 145 9.36 10.99 19.35
CA ILE A 145 10.76 11.13 19.79
C ILE A 145 11.69 10.04 19.24
N PHE A 146 11.13 8.89 18.85
CA PHE A 146 11.83 7.74 18.28
C PHE A 146 12.06 7.85 16.76
N ASP A 147 11.76 9.01 16.16
CA ASP A 147 11.87 9.29 14.72
C ASP A 147 10.98 8.38 13.84
N GLU A 148 9.90 7.87 14.43
CA GLU A 148 8.86 7.15 13.71
C GLU A 148 7.77 8.12 13.28
N PHE A 149 7.37 8.04 12.01
CA PHE A 149 6.36 8.92 11.43
C PHE A 149 5.00 8.63 12.03
N VAL A 150 4.42 9.63 12.69
CA VAL A 150 3.12 9.51 13.34
C VAL A 150 2.02 9.98 12.42
N THR A 151 2.13 11.20 11.87
CA THR A 151 1.11 11.77 10.99
C THR A 151 1.60 12.96 10.16
N GLY A 152 0.85 13.28 9.10
CA GLY A 152 1.06 14.44 8.25
C GLY A 152 -0.22 15.28 8.12
N ILE A 153 -0.14 16.57 8.46
CA ILE A 153 -1.25 17.53 8.33
C ILE A 153 -1.02 18.36 7.07
N THR A 154 -1.96 18.30 6.12
CA THR A 154 -1.86 19.08 4.88
C THR A 154 -2.11 20.56 5.18
N ALA A 155 -1.20 21.43 4.75
CA ALA A 155 -1.29 22.87 4.92
C ALA A 155 -1.32 23.56 3.55
N VAL A 156 -2.47 24.16 3.23
CA VAL A 156 -2.66 24.93 1.99
C VAL A 156 -3.16 26.31 2.35
N ARG A 157 -2.50 27.33 1.79
CA ARG A 157 -2.92 28.72 1.93
C ARG A 157 -2.80 29.44 0.61
N THR A 158 -3.87 30.11 0.19
CA THR A 158 -3.94 30.90 -1.04
C THR A 158 -3.93 32.41 -0.82
N ASP A 159 -4.09 32.85 0.43
CA ASP A 159 -4.08 34.26 0.81
C ASP A 159 -2.75 34.66 1.47
N PRO A 160 -2.29 35.92 1.29
CA PRO A 160 -1.03 36.37 1.84
C PRO A 160 -0.91 36.18 3.35
N LEU A 161 0.18 35.54 3.76
CA LEU A 161 0.62 35.42 5.14
C LEU A 161 1.75 36.44 5.38
N GLN A 162 1.43 37.50 6.11
CA GLN A 162 2.38 38.56 6.46
C GLN A 162 3.53 38.02 7.33
N PRO A 163 4.69 38.70 7.40
CA PRO A 163 5.73 38.40 8.38
C PRO A 163 5.17 38.34 9.81
N GLY A 164 5.49 37.28 10.55
CA GLY A 164 4.92 36.99 11.87
C GLY A 164 3.47 36.50 11.87
N GLY A 165 2.84 36.43 10.69
CA GLY A 165 1.49 35.90 10.51
C GLY A 165 1.43 34.41 10.78
N LYS A 166 0.29 33.96 11.31
CA LYS A 166 0.06 32.59 11.77
C LYS A 166 -1.13 31.95 11.04
N MET A 167 -1.07 30.63 10.91
CA MET A 167 -2.14 29.79 10.42
C MET A 167 -2.21 28.54 11.29
N VAL A 168 -3.40 28.13 11.68
CA VAL A 168 -3.60 26.85 12.37
C VAL A 168 -4.13 25.84 11.36
N VAL A 169 -3.56 24.65 11.39
CA VAL A 169 -4.03 23.47 10.66
C VAL A 169 -4.33 22.37 11.66
N SER A 170 -5.37 21.59 11.44
CA SER A 170 -5.69 20.43 12.27
C SER A 170 -6.12 19.26 11.40
N GLU A 171 -5.82 18.06 11.88
CA GLU A 171 -6.24 16.81 11.26
C GLU A 171 -6.86 15.91 12.33
N LYS A 172 -7.97 15.26 11.99
CA LYS A 172 -8.59 14.23 12.81
C LYS A 172 -8.12 12.87 12.36
N MET A 173 -7.63 12.08 13.30
CA MET A 173 -7.16 10.73 13.06
C MET A 173 -8.17 9.74 13.64
N SER A 174 -8.70 8.84 12.81
CA SER A 174 -9.66 7.80 13.18
C SER A 174 -9.32 6.45 12.54
N ASN A 175 -9.88 5.37 13.10
CA ASN A 175 -9.81 3.99 12.60
C ASN A 175 -8.41 3.33 12.58
N PHE A 176 -7.85 3.06 13.75
CA PHE A 176 -6.67 2.21 13.92
C PHE A 176 -7.06 0.75 14.19
N HIS A 177 -7.85 0.14 13.30
CA HIS A 177 -8.10 -1.31 13.31
C HIS A 177 -8.18 -1.84 11.88
N SER A 178 -7.03 -2.16 11.28
CA SER A 178 -6.99 -3.19 10.23
C SER A 178 -5.58 -3.77 10.08
N SER A 179 -5.52 -5.09 10.11
CA SER A 179 -4.36 -5.96 10.28
C SER A 179 -3.36 -6.00 9.12
N ASP A 180 -3.22 -4.97 8.28
CA ASP A 180 -2.35 -5.11 7.08
C ASP A 180 -1.45 -3.94 6.71
N TYR A 181 -1.59 -2.72 7.23
CA TYR A 181 -0.60 -1.66 6.94
C TYR A 181 -0.46 -0.69 8.12
N ARG A 182 0.73 -0.72 8.74
CA ARG A 182 1.33 0.24 9.70
C ARG A 182 0.33 0.96 10.61
N LEU A 183 0.01 0.29 11.71
CA LEU A 183 -0.87 0.70 12.80
C LEU A 183 -0.16 1.48 13.91
N ASP A 184 1.07 1.96 13.68
CA ASP A 184 1.93 2.46 14.76
C ASP A 184 1.49 3.84 15.26
N GLY A 185 0.91 4.68 14.40
CA GLY A 185 0.64 6.09 14.74
C GLY A 185 -0.26 6.35 15.96
N TYR A 186 -1.25 5.51 16.27
CA TYR A 186 -2.10 5.71 17.47
C TYR A 186 -1.43 5.23 18.75
N GLU A 187 -0.85 4.03 18.74
CA GLU A 187 -0.12 3.51 19.90
C GLU A 187 1.09 4.40 20.20
N ASP A 188 1.77 4.89 19.17
CA ASP A 188 2.87 5.86 19.30
C ASP A 188 2.41 7.21 19.84
N LEU A 189 1.22 7.69 19.46
CA LEU A 189 0.63 8.92 20.00
C LEU A 189 0.25 8.77 21.48
N VAL A 190 -0.26 7.60 21.85
CA VAL A 190 -0.58 7.27 23.24
C VAL A 190 0.70 7.09 24.06
N GLU A 191 1.72 6.42 23.52
CA GLU A 191 3.03 6.24 24.15
C GLU A 191 3.78 7.56 24.27
N ALA A 192 3.70 8.42 23.27
CA ALA A 192 4.25 9.76 23.32
C ALA A 192 3.62 10.58 24.44
N GLY A 193 2.36 10.33 24.83
CA GLY A 193 1.77 10.78 26.11
C GLY A 193 1.69 12.30 26.37
N SER A 194 2.28 13.14 25.52
CA SER A 194 2.34 14.60 25.59
C SER A 194 2.86 15.19 24.27
N ILE A 195 2.42 16.41 23.96
CA ILE A 195 2.90 17.20 22.80
C ILE A 195 4.43 17.40 22.86
N GLU A 196 5.01 17.46 24.06
CA GLU A 196 6.45 17.67 24.25
C GLU A 196 7.32 16.51 23.71
N ASN A 197 6.72 15.33 23.56
CA ASN A 197 7.39 14.13 23.05
C ASN A 197 7.20 13.95 21.52
N LEU A 198 6.58 14.93 20.86
CA LEU A 198 6.37 14.92 19.42
C LEU A 198 7.32 15.91 18.75
N LYS A 199 8.04 15.44 17.74
CA LYS A 199 8.87 16.27 16.86
C LYS A 199 8.00 16.77 15.71
N ILE A 200 8.18 18.03 15.31
CA ILE A 200 7.43 18.64 14.23
C ILE A 200 8.37 19.18 13.15
N LYS A 201 8.02 18.91 11.89
CA LYS A 201 8.71 19.41 10.72
C LYS A 201 7.69 19.91 9.71
N ILE A 202 8.05 20.91 8.92
CA ILE A 202 7.23 21.35 7.79
C ILE A 202 8.02 21.17 6.51
N LEU A 203 7.46 20.40 5.58
CA LEU A 203 8.00 20.23 4.25
C LEU A 203 7.11 20.98 3.27
N ILE A 204 7.74 21.82 2.46
CA ILE A 204 7.05 22.64 1.48
C ILE A 204 7.14 22.01 0.11
N GLU A 205 6.01 21.92 -0.56
CA GLU A 205 5.90 21.53 -1.96
C GLU A 205 5.99 22.77 -2.86
N GLU A 206 5.30 23.84 -2.48
CA GLU A 206 5.22 25.08 -3.25
C GLU A 206 5.14 26.29 -2.31
N ILE A 207 5.87 27.36 -2.62
CA ILE A 207 5.82 28.64 -1.89
C ILE A 207 5.98 29.80 -2.85
N VAL A 208 5.12 30.81 -2.70
CA VAL A 208 5.08 32.02 -3.52
C VAL A 208 5.25 33.23 -2.61
N PHE A 209 6.19 34.12 -2.94
CA PHE A 209 6.46 35.39 -2.25
C PHE A 209 5.86 36.58 -2.99
#